data_AF-A0A937HTH5-F1
#
_entry.id   AF-A0A937HTH5-F1
#
_cell.length_a   1.000
_cell.length_b   1.000
_cell.length_c   1.000
_cell.angle_alpha   90.00
_cell.angle_beta   90.00
_cell.angle_gamma   90.00
#
_symmetry.space_group_name_H-M   'P 1'
#
loop_
_entity.id
_entity.type
_entity.pdbx_description
1 polymer ?
#
loop_
_entity_poly.entity_id
_entity_poly.type
_entity_poly.pdbx_seq_one_letter_code
_entity_poly.pdbx_strand_id
1 'polypeptide(L)' 'MAMAEFTHFDNDGNAHMVDVGSKADTKRIAIVKGHIRMQPETLAMITDGTAKKGDV' A
#
# COMPACT_ATOMS: atom_id res chain seq x y z
N MET A 1 10.91 -23.06 -10.01
CA MET A 1 9.93 -21.95 -9.91
C MET A 1 10.52 -20.78 -10.66
N ALA A 2 9.85 -20.27 -11.69
CA ALA A 2 10.35 -19.10 -12.43
C ALA A 2 10.20 -17.86 -11.53
N MET A 3 11.29 -17.11 -11.32
CA MET A 3 11.20 -15.80 -10.66
C MET A 3 10.46 -14.85 -11.61
N ALA A 4 9.37 -14.24 -11.14
CA ALA A 4 8.69 -13.22 -11.90
C ALA A 4 9.62 -12.01 -12.10
N GLU A 5 9.77 -11.58 -13.33
CA GLU A 5 10.57 -10.43 -13.71
C GLU A 5 9.92 -9.14 -13.19
N PHE A 6 10.74 -8.22 -12.64
CA PHE A 6 10.24 -6.93 -12.19
C PHE A 6 9.89 -6.06 -13.39
N THR A 7 8.66 -5.56 -13.44
CA THR A 7 8.22 -4.72 -14.56
C THR A 7 8.54 -3.24 -14.36
N HIS A 8 8.72 -2.77 -13.12
CA HIS A 8 8.92 -1.34 -12.82
C HIS A 8 10.40 -0.95 -12.67
N PHE A 9 11.33 -1.87 -12.93
CA PHE A 9 12.76 -1.64 -12.89
C PHE A 9 13.37 -2.02 -14.23
N ASP A 10 14.31 -1.21 -14.73
CA ASP A 10 15.08 -1.56 -15.92
C ASP A 10 16.21 -2.56 -15.60
N ASN A 11 16.99 -2.94 -16.61
CA ASN A 11 18.10 -3.89 -16.46
C ASN A 11 19.25 -3.35 -15.59
N ASP A 12 19.33 -2.02 -15.43
CA ASP A 12 20.32 -1.35 -14.58
C ASP A 12 19.79 -1.18 -13.14
N GLY A 13 18.55 -1.61 -12.87
CA GLY A 13 17.89 -1.50 -11.57
C GLY A 13 17.27 -0.13 -11.28
N ASN A 14 17.18 0.76 -12.27
CA ASN A 14 16.52 2.05 -12.10
C ASN A 14 15.00 1.90 -12.23
N ALA A 15 14.25 2.66 -11.44
CA ALA A 15 12.80 2.68 -11.54
C ALA A 15 12.34 3.35 -12.85
N HIS A 16 11.37 2.74 -13.54
CA HIS A 16 10.73 3.32 -14.72
C HIS A 16 9.22 3.06 -14.71
N MET A 17 8.47 3.87 -15.48
CA MET A 17 7.04 3.68 -15.68
C MET A 17 6.80 2.72 -16.85
N VAL A 18 6.03 1.67 -16.61
CA VAL A 18 5.68 0.69 -17.65
C VAL A 18 4.69 1.33 -18.63
N ASP A 19 4.99 1.24 -19.93
CA ASP A 19 4.02 1.61 -20.97
C ASP A 19 2.83 0.64 -20.97
N VAL A 20 1.64 1.21 -20.81
CA VAL A 20 0.36 0.49 -20.82
C VAL A 20 -0.59 1.01 -21.90
N GLY A 21 -0.15 1.92 -22.77
CA GLY A 21 -1.02 2.61 -23.74
C GLY A 21 -1.65 1.70 -24.79
N SER A 22 -1.05 0.54 -25.05
CA SER A 22 -1.61 -0.49 -25.95
C SER A 22 -2.62 -1.42 -25.28
N LYS A 23 -2.80 -1.34 -23.95
CA LYS A 23 -3.72 -2.23 -23.22
C LYS A 23 -5.15 -1.73 -23.38
N ALA A 24 -6.08 -2.66 -23.60
CA ALA A 24 -7.49 -2.34 -23.67
C ALA A 24 -8.04 -1.87 -22.32
N ASP A 25 -8.92 -0.86 -22.37
CA ASP A 25 -9.63 -0.37 -21.20
C ASP A 25 -10.56 -1.44 -20.63
N THR A 26 -10.49 -1.61 -19.31
CA THR A 26 -11.28 -2.60 -18.56
C THR A 26 -11.67 -2.00 -17.21
N LYS A 27 -12.86 -2.34 -16.70
CA LYS A 27 -13.26 -1.91 -15.35
C LYS A 27 -12.47 -2.71 -14.33
N ARG A 28 -11.71 -2.02 -13.47
CA ARG A 28 -10.86 -2.63 -12.44
C ARG A 28 -11.17 -2.00 -11.09
N ILE A 29 -11.26 -2.84 -10.06
CA ILE A 29 -11.45 -2.42 -8.67
C ILE A 29 -10.42 -3.17 -7.84
N ALA A 30 -9.78 -2.49 -6.91
CA ALA A 30 -8.95 -3.09 -5.88
C ALA A 30 -9.54 -2.74 -4.51
N ILE A 31 -9.75 -3.76 -3.68
CA ILE A 31 -10.14 -3.60 -2.27
C ILE A 31 -8.95 -4.03 -1.43
N VAL A 32 -8.49 -3.16 -0.54
CA VAL A 32 -7.31 -3.40 0.30
C VAL A 32 -7.61 -3.09 1.76
N LYS A 33 -6.87 -3.74 2.66
CA LYS A 33 -6.90 -3.47 4.09
C LYS A 33 -5.47 -3.33 4.62
N GLY A 34 -5.29 -2.43 5.58
CA GLY A 34 -4.08 -2.31 6.38
C GLY A 34 -4.37 -2.61 7.83
N HIS A 35 -3.33 -2.88 8.61
CA HIS A 35 -3.44 -2.94 10.07
C HIS A 35 -2.23 -2.24 10.69
N ILE A 36 -2.45 -1.62 11.85
CA ILE A 36 -1.40 -1.03 12.67
C ILE A 36 -1.34 -1.83 13.95
N ARG A 37 -0.17 -2.41 14.24
CA ARG A 37 0.09 -3.03 15.54
C ARG A 37 0.61 -1.97 16.49
N MET A 38 0.06 -1.93 17.70
CA MET A 38 0.44 -1.00 18.75
C MET A 38 0.35 -1.66 20.12
N GLN A 39 0.81 -0.96 21.16
CA GLN A 39 0.66 -1.43 22.52
C GLN A 39 -0.80 -1.31 22.99
N PRO A 40 -1.24 -2.16 23.94
CA PRO A 40 -2.61 -2.10 24.47
C PRO A 40 -2.98 -0.72 25.02
N GLU A 41 -2.04 -0.03 25.68
CA GLU A 41 -2.27 1.29 26.26
C GLU A 41 -2.46 2.37 25.19
N THR A 42 -1.81 2.20 24.02
CA THR A 42 -2.01 3.09 22.87
C THR A 42 -3.41 2.91 22.29
N LEU A 43 -3.87 1.65 22.17
CA LEU A 43 -5.21 1.36 21.69
C LEU A 43 -6.26 1.94 22.64
N ALA A 44 -6.09 1.77 23.96
CA ALA A 44 -6.99 2.35 24.95
C ALA A 44 -7.08 3.88 24.85
N MET A 45 -5.93 4.55 24.72
CA MET A 45 -5.89 6.01 24.55
C MET A 45 -6.68 6.48 23.32
N ILE A 46 -6.55 5.74 22.21
CA ILE A 46 -7.27 6.01 20.96
C ILE A 46 -8.78 5.79 21.14
N THR A 47 -9.19 4.64 21.68
CA THR A 47 -10.62 4.30 21.85
C THR A 47 -11.31 5.24 22.84
N ASP A 48 -10.59 5.73 23.84
CA ASP A 48 -11.11 6.67 24.84
C ASP A 48 -11.07 8.13 24.35
N GLY A 49 -10.54 8.40 23.15
CA GLY A 49 -10.47 9.74 22.56
C GLY A 49 -9.54 10.71 23.32
N THR A 50 -8.56 10.18 24.06
CA THR A 50 -7.65 10.99 24.91
C THR A 50 -6.32 11.33 24.22
N ALA A 51 -6.17 10.95 22.96
CA ALA A 51 -4.98 11.24 22.18
C ALA A 51 -4.80 12.76 22.02
N LYS A 52 -3.59 13.26 22.32
CA LYS A 52 -3.26 14.69 22.22
C LYS A 52 -3.41 15.26 20.80
N LYS A 53 -3.38 14.39 19.80
CA LYS A 53 -3.52 14.76 18.38
C LYS A 53 -4.98 15.02 17.97
N GLY A 54 -5.93 14.76 18.86
CA GLY A 54 -7.36 14.77 18.55
C GLY A 54 -7.84 13.39 18.10
N ASP A 55 -8.94 13.36 17.36
CA ASP A 55 -9.54 12.14 16.82
C ASP A 55 -8.56 11.38 15.92
N VAL A 56 -8.31 10.11 16.24
CA VAL A 56 -7.29 9.23 15.64
C VAL A 56 -7.81 7.81 15.46
#